data_AF-A0A0T7GGB2-F1
#
_entry.id   AF-A0A0T7GGB2-F1
#
_cell.length_a   1.000
_cell.length_b   1.000
_cell.length_c   1.000
_cell.angle_alpha   90.00
_cell.angle_beta   90.00
_cell.angle_gamma   90.00
#
_symmetry.space_group_name_H-M   'P 1'
#
loop_
_entity.id
_entity.type
_entity.pdbx_description
1 polymer ?
#
loop_
_entity_poly.entity_id
_entity_poly.type
_entity_poly.pdbx_seq_one_letter_code
_entity_poly.pdbx_strand_id
1 'polypeptide(L)'
;MDISNKDRARELPVQQIDVFTDTRDILAHANKAARKRGFEDWLICDVDAHHTETISWHELVQYIEDPVIRHQAMLFHDEKMGTASYGLNGDMGLKYQDVGGRIPHQAGIREQVDDGVHRDVTLSRRAMSALGVDYMVLFPTPMLTLGLHPQPEMEVYLGRAYNRWLIDKVLSKDDRLKTLAYLPFNVPKEAERTIEEFTGQPGVIGFCVPSTRHKPVHHNDYMRVYAMLEERNLPIAFHAAYHWQDQSLSTINRFLGMHALGFVWCNMVHMTNWILNGIPERFPKLKSIWVESGLAWIPFLMQRLDDQYLMRPSEAPQLKKLPSEYMRENCWYTTQPMETVNMKALQLTLEMINAESQLLFASDWPHFDFDLPQEIYDLPFLSEQAKRNILGLNAAKLFNLDPTPRKTL
;
A
#
# COMPACT_ATOMS: atom_id res chain seq x y z
N MET A 1 -10.98 30.91 -10.83
CA MET A 1 -12.13 30.39 -11.58
C MET A 1 -13.17 30.00 -10.57
N ASP A 2 -14.38 30.51 -10.74
CA ASP A 2 -15.50 30.32 -9.81
C ASP A 2 -15.94 28.85 -9.89
N ILE A 3 -15.57 28.06 -8.89
CA ILE A 3 -15.89 26.64 -8.79
C ILE A 3 -17.40 26.56 -8.61
N SER A 4 -18.10 25.89 -9.52
CA SER A 4 -19.56 25.77 -9.49
C SER A 4 -20.01 25.24 -8.11
N ASN A 5 -21.18 25.66 -7.63
CA ASN A 5 -21.70 25.26 -6.32
C ASN A 5 -21.87 23.72 -6.16
N LYS A 6 -21.76 22.95 -7.25
CA LYS A 6 -21.76 21.47 -7.26
C LYS A 6 -20.43 20.84 -6.85
N ASP A 7 -19.35 21.63 -6.81
CA ASP A 7 -18.00 21.13 -6.58
C ASP A 7 -17.47 21.42 -5.16
N ARG A 8 -18.29 22.03 -4.31
CA ARG A 8 -17.92 22.41 -2.95
C ARG A 8 -18.32 21.32 -1.96
N ALA A 9 -17.35 20.82 -1.21
CA ALA A 9 -17.56 19.89 -0.11
C ALA A 9 -18.53 20.47 0.94
N ARG A 10 -19.45 19.63 1.42
CA ARG A 10 -20.40 19.90 2.50
C ARG A 10 -19.98 19.12 3.72
N GLU A 11 -19.92 19.78 4.87
CA GLU A 11 -19.70 19.09 6.15
C GLU A 11 -20.99 18.35 6.54
N LEU A 12 -20.95 17.01 6.50
CA LEU A 12 -22.06 16.15 6.90
C LEU A 12 -21.81 15.54 8.28
N PRO A 13 -22.85 15.37 9.13
CA PRO A 13 -22.74 14.54 10.32
C PRO A 13 -22.39 13.10 9.94
N VAL A 14 -21.54 12.43 10.73
CA VAL A 14 -21.09 11.04 10.46
C VAL A 14 -22.26 10.08 10.24
N GLN A 15 -23.38 10.28 10.94
CA GLN A 15 -24.58 9.44 10.83
C GLN A 15 -25.30 9.58 9.48
N GLN A 16 -24.95 10.56 8.66
CA GLN A 16 -25.49 10.78 7.32
C GLN A 16 -24.53 10.32 6.22
N ILE A 17 -23.30 9.96 6.58
CA ILE A 17 -22.31 9.44 5.63
C ILE A 17 -22.62 7.96 5.39
N ASP A 18 -22.65 7.57 4.12
CA ASP A 18 -22.85 6.20 3.63
C ASP A 18 -21.92 5.90 2.43
N VAL A 19 -22.07 4.73 1.81
CA VAL A 19 -21.25 4.33 0.65
C VAL A 19 -21.51 5.16 -0.60
N PHE A 20 -22.62 5.90 -0.68
CA PHE A 20 -23.00 6.73 -1.82
C PHE A 20 -22.62 8.20 -1.64
N THR A 21 -22.16 8.56 -0.44
CA THR A 21 -21.76 9.92 -0.08
C THR A 21 -20.57 10.37 -0.90
N ASP A 22 -20.58 11.65 -1.31
CA ASP A 22 -19.51 12.21 -2.12
C ASP A 22 -18.18 12.19 -1.37
N THR A 23 -17.11 11.68 -1.99
CA THR A 23 -15.77 11.58 -1.39
C THR A 23 -15.31 12.92 -0.83
N ARG A 24 -15.67 14.04 -1.47
CA ARG A 24 -15.35 15.40 -1.00
C ARG A 24 -16.11 15.76 0.27
N ASP A 25 -17.36 15.30 0.41
CA ASP A 25 -18.17 15.51 1.62
C ASP A 25 -17.63 14.65 2.78
N ILE A 26 -17.20 13.41 2.51
CA ILE A 26 -16.55 12.55 3.51
C ILE A 26 -15.26 13.20 4.03
N LEU A 27 -14.47 13.77 3.13
CA LEU A 27 -13.19 14.41 3.42
C LEU A 27 -13.28 15.93 3.63
N ALA A 28 -14.47 16.48 3.88
CA ALA A 28 -14.67 17.94 4.00
C ALA A 28 -13.80 18.56 5.11
N HIS A 29 -13.68 17.87 6.24
CA HIS A 29 -12.83 18.31 7.35
C HIS A 29 -11.34 18.22 7.00
N ALA A 30 -10.93 17.17 6.28
CA ALA A 30 -9.56 17.04 5.78
C ALA A 30 -9.18 18.17 4.81
N ASN A 31 -10.07 18.54 3.87
CA ASN A 31 -9.81 19.64 2.93
C ASN A 31 -9.66 20.99 3.65
N LYS A 32 -10.55 21.27 4.61
CA LYS A 32 -10.46 22.47 5.44
C LYS A 32 -9.16 22.52 6.24
N ALA A 33 -8.74 21.38 6.79
CA ALA A 33 -7.49 21.23 7.51
C ALA A 33 -6.26 21.43 6.61
N ALA A 34 -6.29 20.93 5.38
CA ALA A 34 -5.24 21.09 4.38
C ALA A 34 -5.08 22.56 3.97
N ARG A 35 -6.18 23.24 3.63
CA ARG A 35 -6.18 24.68 3.30
C ARG A 35 -5.69 25.55 4.45
N LYS A 36 -6.09 25.24 5.69
CA LYS A 36 -5.65 25.99 6.87
C LYS A 36 -4.13 25.91 7.08
N ARG A 37 -3.51 24.78 6.69
CA ARG A 37 -2.07 24.53 6.84
C ARG A 37 -1.24 24.95 5.62
N GLY A 38 -1.88 25.47 4.57
CA GLY A 38 -1.18 25.92 3.37
C GLY A 38 -0.56 24.75 2.58
N PHE A 39 -1.19 23.57 2.57
CA PHE A 39 -0.63 22.40 1.89
C PHE A 39 -0.46 22.59 0.38
N GLU A 40 -1.08 23.61 -0.23
CA GLU A 40 -0.81 24.02 -1.61
C GLU A 40 0.68 24.25 -1.90
N ASP A 41 1.47 24.69 -0.92
CA ASP A 41 2.90 25.00 -1.04
C ASP A 41 3.82 23.81 -0.64
N TRP A 42 3.24 22.66 -0.36
CA TRP A 42 3.94 21.45 0.05
C TRP A 42 3.84 20.41 -1.05
N LEU A 43 4.92 19.69 -1.35
CA LEU A 43 4.79 18.44 -2.10
C LEU A 43 4.30 17.36 -1.13
N ILE A 44 3.16 16.74 -1.43
CA ILE A 44 2.61 15.64 -0.65
C ILE A 44 2.39 14.44 -1.59
N CYS A 45 3.07 13.34 -1.31
CA CYS A 45 2.97 12.09 -2.04
C CYS A 45 2.37 11.06 -1.09
N ASP A 46 1.15 10.61 -1.40
CA ASP A 46 0.52 9.51 -0.71
C ASP A 46 0.99 8.20 -1.33
N VAL A 47 1.86 7.48 -0.62
CA VAL A 47 2.48 6.25 -1.14
C VAL A 47 1.66 5.00 -0.88
N ASP A 48 0.51 5.13 -0.21
CA ASP A 48 -0.38 4.02 0.08
C ASP A 48 -1.83 4.50 0.11
N ALA A 49 -2.55 4.19 -0.97
CA ALA A 49 -3.97 4.44 -1.09
C ALA A 49 -4.61 3.29 -1.86
N HIS A 50 -5.90 3.10 -1.65
CA HIS A 50 -6.60 1.93 -2.13
C HIS A 50 -7.77 2.29 -3.02
N HIS A 51 -8.12 1.32 -3.85
CA HIS A 51 -9.41 1.28 -4.51
C HIS A 51 -9.97 -0.14 -4.39
N THR A 52 -11.30 -0.25 -4.36
CA THR A 52 -11.96 -1.55 -4.27
C THR A 52 -12.20 -2.09 -5.68
N GLU A 53 -11.19 -2.78 -6.23
CA GLU A 53 -11.17 -3.29 -7.61
C GLU A 53 -12.33 -4.24 -7.94
N THR A 54 -12.92 -4.88 -6.92
CA THR A 54 -14.07 -5.78 -7.10
C THR A 54 -15.33 -5.07 -7.56
N ILE A 55 -15.42 -3.74 -7.43
CA ILE A 55 -16.53 -2.97 -8.01
C ILE A 55 -16.46 -2.97 -9.55
N SER A 56 -15.25 -2.93 -10.11
CA SER A 56 -14.99 -3.00 -11.55
C SER A 56 -14.56 -4.40 -12.01
N TRP A 57 -14.93 -5.45 -11.25
CA TRP A 57 -14.45 -6.81 -11.53
C TRP A 57 -14.81 -7.32 -12.93
N HIS A 58 -16.00 -6.93 -13.42
CA HIS A 58 -16.49 -7.28 -14.76
C HIS A 58 -15.63 -6.70 -15.90
N GLU A 59 -14.90 -5.60 -15.65
CA GLU A 59 -13.91 -5.07 -16.58
C GLU A 59 -12.58 -5.79 -16.43
N LEU A 60 -12.12 -5.97 -15.18
CA LEU A 60 -10.83 -6.59 -14.87
C LEU A 60 -10.69 -7.98 -15.49
N VAL A 61 -11.72 -8.82 -15.37
CA VAL A 61 -11.68 -10.20 -15.89
C VAL A 61 -11.49 -10.25 -17.40
N GLN A 62 -11.82 -9.19 -18.14
CA GLN A 62 -11.60 -9.12 -19.59
C GLN A 62 -10.10 -9.02 -19.94
N TYR A 63 -9.25 -8.61 -18.99
CA TYR A 63 -7.79 -8.50 -19.17
C TYR A 63 -7.06 -9.81 -18.84
N ILE A 64 -7.77 -10.86 -18.40
CA ILE A 64 -7.19 -12.19 -18.22
C ILE A 64 -6.68 -12.69 -19.58
N GLU A 65 -5.41 -13.07 -19.61
CA GLU A 65 -4.70 -13.44 -20.84
C GLU A 65 -5.21 -14.76 -21.42
N ASP A 66 -5.34 -15.78 -20.55
CA ASP A 66 -5.80 -17.10 -20.96
C ASP A 66 -7.29 -17.02 -21.40
N PRO A 67 -7.60 -17.39 -22.65
CA PRO A 67 -8.95 -17.23 -23.19
C PRO A 67 -9.98 -18.13 -22.51
N VAL A 68 -9.57 -19.30 -22.00
CA VAL A 68 -10.46 -20.23 -21.29
C VAL A 68 -10.77 -19.68 -19.91
N ILE A 69 -9.75 -19.25 -19.16
CA ILE A 69 -9.93 -18.64 -17.84
C ILE A 69 -10.74 -17.35 -17.94
N ARG A 70 -10.45 -16.50 -18.94
CA ARG A 70 -11.24 -15.28 -19.20
C ARG A 70 -12.71 -15.60 -19.47
N HIS A 71 -12.98 -16.57 -20.35
CA HIS A 71 -14.35 -16.98 -20.65
C HIS A 71 -15.08 -17.50 -19.41
N GLN A 72 -14.43 -18.34 -18.60
CA GLN A 72 -14.99 -18.82 -17.33
C GLN A 72 -15.25 -17.67 -16.34
N ALA A 73 -14.33 -16.71 -16.24
CA ALA A 73 -14.46 -15.55 -15.36
C ALA A 73 -15.63 -14.64 -15.79
N MET A 74 -15.82 -14.43 -17.09
CA MET A 74 -16.94 -13.67 -17.64
C MET A 74 -18.28 -14.39 -17.40
N LEU A 75 -18.37 -15.69 -17.73
CA LEU A 75 -19.58 -16.49 -17.45
C LEU A 75 -19.91 -16.51 -15.97
N PHE A 76 -18.91 -16.61 -15.09
CA PHE A 76 -19.13 -16.57 -13.65
C PHE A 76 -19.80 -15.27 -13.20
N HIS A 77 -19.52 -14.14 -13.86
CA HIS A 77 -20.16 -12.86 -13.56
C HIS A 77 -21.57 -12.78 -14.16
N ASP A 78 -21.73 -13.20 -15.41
CA ASP A 78 -23.02 -13.12 -16.13
C ASP A 78 -24.07 -14.07 -15.56
N GLU A 79 -23.66 -15.24 -15.05
CA GLU A 79 -24.57 -16.32 -14.64
C GLU A 79 -24.84 -16.38 -13.12
N LYS A 80 -24.15 -15.59 -12.27
CA LYS A 80 -24.29 -15.69 -10.80
C LYS A 80 -24.98 -14.51 -10.10
N MET A 81 -25.94 -14.85 -9.25
CA MET A 81 -26.45 -14.02 -8.16
C MET A 81 -25.64 -14.24 -6.87
N GLY A 82 -24.85 -13.25 -6.44
CA GLY A 82 -24.47 -13.07 -5.02
C GLY A 82 -23.27 -13.84 -4.46
N THR A 83 -22.33 -14.36 -5.27
CA THR A 83 -21.08 -14.97 -4.76
C THR A 83 -19.89 -14.00 -4.80
N ALA A 84 -18.81 -14.31 -4.08
CA ALA A 84 -17.54 -13.57 -4.18
C ALA A 84 -16.99 -13.54 -5.62
N SER A 85 -16.18 -12.52 -5.92
CA SER A 85 -15.59 -12.32 -7.25
C SER A 85 -14.76 -13.53 -7.69
N TYR A 86 -14.83 -13.86 -8.99
CA TYR A 86 -14.15 -15.03 -9.57
C TYR A 86 -12.67 -15.09 -9.19
N GLY A 87 -12.24 -16.23 -8.65
CA GLY A 87 -10.83 -16.52 -8.38
C GLY A 87 -10.23 -15.83 -7.15
N LEU A 88 -10.97 -15.00 -6.42
CA LEU A 88 -10.50 -14.47 -5.14
C LEU A 88 -10.61 -15.54 -4.05
N ASN A 89 -9.55 -15.69 -3.26
CA ASN A 89 -9.46 -16.60 -2.12
C ASN A 89 -9.80 -15.94 -0.77
N GLY A 90 -10.49 -14.80 -0.79
CA GLY A 90 -10.88 -14.10 0.43
C GLY A 90 -11.84 -14.92 1.29
N ASP A 91 -11.74 -14.73 2.62
CA ASP A 91 -12.61 -15.40 3.59
C ASP A 91 -14.10 -15.10 3.31
N MET A 92 -14.90 -16.16 3.17
CA MET A 92 -16.37 -16.08 3.09
C MET A 92 -16.92 -15.96 4.51
N GLY A 93 -17.57 -14.83 4.84
CA GLY A 93 -18.24 -14.65 6.14
C GLY A 93 -18.10 -13.25 6.75
N LEU A 94 -18.22 -13.19 8.08
CA LEU A 94 -18.10 -11.96 8.88
C LEU A 94 -16.66 -11.43 8.82
N LYS A 95 -16.44 -10.41 7.99
CA LYS A 95 -15.21 -9.63 8.00
C LYS A 95 -15.32 -8.62 9.15
N TYR A 96 -14.56 -8.85 10.21
CA TYR A 96 -14.56 -7.97 11.38
C TYR A 96 -13.89 -6.61 11.14
N GLN A 97 -13.27 -6.42 9.97
CA GLN A 97 -12.68 -5.15 9.56
C GLN A 97 -13.74 -4.07 9.37
N ASP A 98 -14.97 -4.43 8.96
CA ASP A 98 -16.05 -3.46 8.84
C ASP A 98 -16.44 -2.93 10.23
N VAL A 99 -16.43 -1.62 10.40
CA VAL A 99 -16.79 -0.97 11.68
C VAL A 99 -18.31 -0.89 11.84
N GLY A 100 -19.03 -1.97 11.51
CA GLY A 100 -20.47 -2.15 11.74
C GLY A 100 -21.34 -1.01 11.20
N GLY A 101 -21.02 -0.48 10.02
CA GLY A 101 -21.77 0.62 9.38
C GLY A 101 -21.47 2.02 9.94
N ARG A 102 -20.50 2.18 10.86
CA ARG A 102 -20.07 3.51 11.34
C ARG A 102 -19.17 4.23 10.34
N ILE A 103 -18.38 3.47 9.60
CA ILE A 103 -17.40 3.97 8.64
C ILE A 103 -17.68 3.27 7.30
N PRO A 104 -18.50 3.88 6.43
CA PRO A 104 -19.03 3.19 5.26
C PRO A 104 -18.04 3.18 4.09
N HIS A 105 -17.08 4.10 4.03
CA HIS A 105 -16.16 4.25 2.89
C HIS A 105 -15.23 3.04 2.70
N GLN A 106 -14.95 2.28 3.76
CA GLN A 106 -14.17 1.04 3.68
C GLN A 106 -14.91 -0.08 2.94
N ALA A 107 -16.25 -0.13 3.00
CA ALA A 107 -17.05 -1.20 2.39
C ALA A 107 -17.18 -1.07 0.85
N GLY A 108 -16.28 -0.28 0.25
CA GLY A 108 -16.30 0.15 -1.13
C GLY A 108 -17.13 1.42 -1.32
N ILE A 109 -16.47 2.48 -1.76
CA ILE A 109 -17.13 3.73 -2.16
C ILE A 109 -17.96 3.45 -3.42
N ARG A 110 -19.28 3.69 -3.35
CA ARG A 110 -20.28 3.50 -4.43
C ARG A 110 -20.91 4.83 -4.89
N GLU A 111 -20.27 5.92 -4.54
CA GLU A 111 -20.60 7.26 -5.01
C GLU A 111 -20.85 7.31 -6.53
N GLN A 112 -21.85 8.09 -6.93
CA GLN A 112 -22.16 8.34 -8.34
C GLN A 112 -21.12 9.27 -8.95
N VAL A 113 -20.63 8.92 -10.13
CA VAL A 113 -19.67 9.72 -10.90
C VAL A 113 -20.28 10.10 -12.24
N ASP A 114 -19.93 11.29 -12.74
CA ASP A 114 -20.38 11.74 -14.05
C ASP A 114 -19.72 10.94 -15.17
N ASP A 115 -20.41 10.83 -16.31
CA ASP A 115 -19.87 10.18 -17.51
C ASP A 115 -18.67 10.96 -18.08
N GLY A 116 -17.52 10.31 -18.21
CA GLY A 116 -16.36 10.90 -18.91
C GLY A 116 -15.04 10.15 -18.77
N VAL A 117 -14.61 9.89 -17.53
CA VAL A 117 -13.42 9.07 -17.22
C VAL A 117 -13.82 7.92 -16.29
N HIS A 118 -12.99 6.87 -16.22
CA HIS A 118 -13.27 5.73 -15.35
C HIS A 118 -13.46 6.19 -13.89
N ARG A 119 -14.41 5.57 -13.18
CA ARG A 119 -14.83 5.98 -11.84
C ARG A 119 -13.68 6.13 -10.86
N ASP A 120 -12.72 5.20 -10.87
CA ASP A 120 -11.60 5.22 -9.93
C ASP A 120 -10.70 6.44 -10.16
N VAL A 121 -10.58 6.93 -11.40
CA VAL A 121 -9.87 8.19 -11.68
C VAL A 121 -10.58 9.37 -11.01
N THR A 122 -11.91 9.42 -11.11
CA THR A 122 -12.72 10.48 -10.50
C THR A 122 -12.62 10.45 -8.98
N LEU A 123 -12.77 9.27 -8.38
CA LEU A 123 -12.70 9.10 -6.92
C LEU A 123 -11.30 9.43 -6.38
N SER A 124 -10.24 8.95 -7.03
CA SER A 124 -8.87 9.29 -6.65
C SER A 124 -8.61 10.79 -6.77
N ARG A 125 -9.08 11.47 -7.84
CA ARG A 125 -8.95 12.93 -7.98
C ARG A 125 -9.66 13.69 -6.86
N ARG A 126 -10.88 13.26 -6.49
CA ARG A 126 -11.65 13.84 -5.39
C ARG A 126 -10.91 13.67 -4.07
N ALA A 127 -10.42 12.46 -3.78
CA ALA A 127 -9.62 12.17 -2.59
C ALA A 127 -8.33 13.00 -2.54
N MET A 128 -7.56 13.02 -3.64
CA MET A 128 -6.32 13.81 -3.73
C MET A 128 -6.56 15.30 -3.48
N SER A 129 -7.59 15.88 -4.07
CA SER A 129 -7.95 17.29 -3.84
C SER A 129 -8.36 17.54 -2.40
N ALA A 130 -9.14 16.62 -1.80
CA ALA A 130 -9.62 16.77 -0.44
C ALA A 130 -8.51 16.56 0.62
N LEU A 131 -7.63 15.59 0.42
CA LEU A 131 -6.48 15.33 1.32
C LEU A 131 -5.34 16.34 1.13
N GLY A 132 -5.30 17.00 -0.03
CA GLY A 132 -4.22 17.89 -0.40
C GLY A 132 -2.96 17.14 -0.84
N VAL A 133 -3.14 16.14 -1.70
CA VAL A 133 -2.09 15.26 -2.20
C VAL A 133 -1.78 15.56 -3.67
N ASP A 134 -0.50 15.53 -4.03
CA ASP A 134 0.00 15.75 -5.40
C ASP A 134 0.13 14.47 -6.20
N TYR A 135 0.58 13.39 -5.57
CA TYR A 135 0.71 12.04 -6.15
C TYR A 135 0.05 11.01 -5.26
N MET A 136 -0.68 10.06 -5.85
CA MET A 136 -1.35 8.99 -5.12
C MET A 136 -0.95 7.63 -5.72
N VAL A 137 -0.36 6.77 -4.90
CA VAL A 137 0.02 5.40 -5.27
C VAL A 137 -1.13 4.48 -4.92
N LEU A 138 -1.73 3.86 -5.94
CA LEU A 138 -2.89 2.98 -5.79
C LEU A 138 -2.47 1.52 -5.65
N PHE A 139 -3.03 0.86 -4.65
CA PHE A 139 -2.99 -0.59 -4.40
C PHE A 139 -4.38 -1.21 -4.49
N PRO A 140 -4.49 -2.50 -4.85
CA PRO A 140 -5.75 -3.21 -4.72
C PRO A 140 -6.10 -3.44 -3.24
N THR A 141 -7.35 -3.77 -2.94
CA THR A 141 -7.78 -4.11 -1.57
C THR A 141 -8.02 -5.62 -1.42
N PRO A 142 -9.13 -6.23 -1.92
CA PRO A 142 -9.31 -7.69 -1.85
C PRO A 142 -8.15 -8.55 -2.37
N MET A 143 -7.47 -8.13 -3.45
CA MET A 143 -6.39 -8.91 -4.05
C MET A 143 -5.12 -9.01 -3.20
N LEU A 144 -4.98 -8.25 -2.10
CA LEU A 144 -3.86 -8.41 -1.16
C LEU A 144 -3.83 -9.79 -0.47
N THR A 145 -4.88 -10.59 -0.64
CA THR A 145 -4.94 -11.98 -0.13
C THR A 145 -4.49 -13.04 -1.13
N LEU A 146 -4.23 -12.67 -2.39
CA LEU A 146 -3.88 -13.62 -3.46
C LEU A 146 -2.55 -14.36 -3.20
N GLY A 147 -1.67 -13.81 -2.36
CA GLY A 147 -0.46 -14.50 -1.90
C GLY A 147 -0.73 -15.84 -1.21
N LEU A 148 -1.95 -16.05 -0.69
CA LEU A 148 -2.42 -17.29 -0.05
C LEU A 148 -3.24 -18.19 -0.99
N HIS A 149 -3.36 -17.86 -2.28
CA HIS A 149 -4.24 -18.62 -3.16
C HIS A 149 -3.73 -20.07 -3.30
N PRO A 150 -4.58 -21.10 -3.10
CA PRO A 150 -4.15 -22.50 -3.12
C PRO A 150 -3.70 -22.98 -4.53
N GLN A 151 -4.14 -22.27 -5.57
CA GLN A 151 -3.68 -22.45 -6.95
C GLN A 151 -2.80 -21.24 -7.34
N PRO A 152 -1.46 -21.39 -7.38
CA PRO A 152 -0.54 -20.30 -7.69
C PRO A 152 -0.83 -19.58 -9.02
N GLU A 153 -1.36 -20.28 -10.01
CA GLU A 153 -1.67 -19.75 -11.33
C GLU A 153 -2.77 -18.68 -11.28
N MET A 154 -3.69 -18.76 -10.32
CA MET A 154 -4.74 -17.74 -10.16
C MET A 154 -4.17 -16.40 -9.73
N GLU A 155 -3.12 -16.39 -8.91
CA GLU A 155 -2.39 -15.17 -8.59
C GLU A 155 -1.80 -14.54 -9.86
N VAL A 156 -1.25 -15.36 -10.77
CA VAL A 156 -0.71 -14.92 -12.05
C VAL A 156 -1.80 -14.33 -12.94
N TYR A 157 -2.90 -15.05 -13.13
CA TYR A 157 -3.99 -14.62 -14.00
C TYR A 157 -4.62 -13.32 -13.53
N LEU A 158 -4.94 -13.21 -12.23
CA LEU A 158 -5.60 -12.04 -11.67
C LEU A 158 -4.64 -10.87 -11.49
N GLY A 159 -3.44 -11.11 -10.94
CA GLY A 159 -2.44 -10.07 -10.69
C GLY A 159 -2.02 -9.34 -11.98
N ARG A 160 -1.78 -10.08 -13.06
CA ARG A 160 -1.41 -9.50 -14.36
C ARG A 160 -2.60 -8.83 -15.06
N ALA A 161 -3.80 -9.41 -14.97
CA ALA A 161 -5.02 -8.78 -15.49
C ALA A 161 -5.30 -7.45 -14.80
N TYR A 162 -5.18 -7.40 -13.47
CA TYR A 162 -5.30 -6.20 -12.66
C TYR A 162 -4.32 -5.12 -13.11
N ASN A 163 -3.03 -5.45 -13.23
CA ASN A 163 -2.03 -4.47 -13.68
C ASN A 163 -2.38 -3.86 -15.04
N ARG A 164 -2.77 -4.69 -16.04
CA ARG A 164 -3.17 -4.20 -17.37
C ARG A 164 -4.41 -3.32 -17.30
N TRP A 165 -5.44 -3.75 -16.57
CA TRP A 165 -6.69 -3.00 -16.40
C TRP A 165 -6.44 -1.67 -15.70
N LEU A 166 -5.67 -1.65 -14.59
CA LEU A 166 -5.36 -0.45 -13.82
C LEU A 166 -4.60 0.56 -14.68
N ILE A 167 -3.60 0.11 -15.44
CA ILE A 167 -2.84 0.96 -16.35
C ILE A 167 -3.76 1.56 -17.43
N ASP A 168 -4.55 0.74 -18.13
CA ASP A 168 -5.40 1.19 -19.22
C ASP A 168 -6.51 2.14 -18.75
N LYS A 169 -7.27 1.73 -17.72
CA LYS A 169 -8.45 2.46 -17.27
C LYS A 169 -8.16 3.62 -16.33
N VAL A 170 -7.11 3.52 -15.52
CA VAL A 170 -6.86 4.46 -14.42
C VAL A 170 -5.58 5.26 -14.64
N LEU A 171 -4.41 4.61 -14.62
CA LEU A 171 -3.12 5.31 -14.59
C LEU A 171 -2.82 6.09 -15.89
N SER A 172 -3.34 5.64 -17.03
CA SER A 172 -3.19 6.36 -18.30
C SER A 172 -3.98 7.68 -18.36
N LYS A 173 -4.88 7.95 -17.41
CA LYS A 173 -5.81 9.09 -17.44
C LYS A 173 -5.36 10.28 -16.58
N ASP A 174 -4.43 10.07 -15.66
CA ASP A 174 -3.86 11.10 -14.80
C ASP A 174 -2.44 10.69 -14.40
N ASP A 175 -1.44 11.47 -14.81
CA ASP A 175 -0.04 11.16 -14.59
C ASP A 175 0.40 11.28 -13.12
N ARG A 176 -0.47 11.82 -12.25
CA ARG A 176 -0.27 11.86 -10.81
C ARG A 176 -0.67 10.58 -10.09
N LEU A 177 -1.48 9.72 -10.73
CA LEU A 177 -1.84 8.41 -10.21
C LEU A 177 -0.72 7.43 -10.56
N LYS A 178 -0.20 6.75 -9.53
CA LYS A 178 0.90 5.80 -9.64
C LYS A 178 0.49 4.45 -9.07
N THR A 179 1.32 3.43 -9.26
CA THR A 179 1.17 2.14 -8.58
C THR A 179 2.52 1.46 -8.39
N LEU A 180 2.60 0.62 -7.35
CA LEU A 180 3.55 -0.47 -7.31
C LEU A 180 2.83 -1.72 -7.83
N ALA A 181 3.10 -2.08 -9.08
CA ALA A 181 2.35 -3.09 -9.80
C ALA A 181 2.37 -4.44 -9.06
N TYR A 182 1.22 -5.12 -9.02
CA TYR A 182 1.10 -6.41 -8.35
C TYR A 182 2.07 -7.42 -8.95
N LEU A 183 2.91 -8.03 -8.12
CA LEU A 183 3.90 -9.01 -8.54
C LEU A 183 3.43 -10.42 -8.14
N PRO A 184 3.11 -11.33 -9.10
CA PRO A 184 2.63 -12.67 -8.80
C PRO A 184 3.75 -13.56 -8.24
N PHE A 185 3.98 -13.42 -6.94
CA PHE A 185 5.19 -13.88 -6.29
C PHE A 185 5.16 -15.38 -5.98
N ASN A 186 4.01 -16.07 -6.11
CA ASN A 186 3.98 -17.53 -6.02
C ASN A 186 4.60 -18.23 -7.23
N VAL A 187 4.80 -17.55 -8.36
CA VAL A 187 5.44 -18.13 -9.55
C VAL A 187 6.61 -17.23 -9.98
N PRO A 188 7.85 -17.48 -9.51
CA PRO A 188 8.99 -16.58 -9.75
C PRO A 188 9.22 -16.21 -11.21
N LYS A 189 9.02 -17.16 -12.14
CA LYS A 189 9.13 -16.90 -13.58
C LYS A 189 8.08 -15.92 -14.11
N GLU A 190 6.86 -15.97 -13.57
CA GLU A 190 5.82 -15.00 -13.91
C GLU A 190 6.04 -13.66 -13.22
N ALA A 191 6.72 -13.62 -12.07
CA ALA A 191 7.19 -12.38 -11.48
C ALA A 191 8.25 -11.70 -12.37
N GLU A 192 9.24 -12.45 -12.88
CA GLU A 192 10.21 -11.95 -13.87
C GLU A 192 9.50 -11.39 -15.12
N ARG A 193 8.57 -12.15 -15.71
CA ARG A 193 7.77 -11.73 -16.87
C ARG A 193 6.94 -10.47 -16.59
N THR A 194 6.38 -10.37 -15.39
CA THR A 194 5.61 -9.19 -14.95
C THR A 194 6.51 -7.97 -14.85
N ILE A 195 7.73 -8.10 -14.35
CA ILE A 195 8.70 -7.01 -14.33
C ILE A 195 9.03 -6.54 -15.74
N GLU A 196 9.29 -7.47 -16.67
CA GLU A 196 9.61 -7.14 -18.06
C GLU A 196 8.49 -6.39 -18.78
N GLU A 197 7.24 -6.81 -18.57
CA GLU A 197 6.08 -6.22 -19.25
C GLU A 197 5.69 -4.85 -18.71
N PHE A 198 5.69 -4.68 -17.38
CA PHE A 198 5.12 -3.50 -16.74
C PHE A 198 6.16 -2.41 -16.42
N THR A 199 7.46 -2.71 -16.52
CA THR A 199 8.50 -1.68 -16.41
C THR A 199 8.32 -0.62 -17.50
N GLY A 200 8.25 0.65 -17.10
CA GLY A 200 8.11 1.78 -18.03
C GLY A 200 6.68 2.02 -18.54
N GLN A 201 5.70 1.23 -18.10
CA GLN A 201 4.29 1.51 -18.39
C GLN A 201 3.80 2.74 -17.63
N PRO A 202 2.76 3.45 -18.13
CA PRO A 202 2.20 4.63 -17.47
C PRO A 202 1.85 4.38 -16.00
N GLY A 203 2.41 5.20 -15.12
CA GLY A 203 2.12 5.18 -13.68
C GLY A 203 2.81 4.07 -12.86
N VAL A 204 3.48 3.10 -13.49
CA VAL A 204 4.19 2.03 -12.76
C VAL A 204 5.53 2.54 -12.24
N ILE A 205 5.68 2.60 -10.91
CA ILE A 205 6.89 3.15 -10.23
C ILE A 205 7.63 2.11 -9.39
N GLY A 206 7.22 0.84 -9.45
CA GLY A 206 7.82 -0.29 -8.75
C GLY A 206 6.84 -1.46 -8.69
N PHE A 207 7.09 -2.41 -7.77
CA PHE A 207 6.30 -3.64 -7.68
C PHE A 207 5.93 -3.97 -6.24
N CYS A 208 4.76 -4.59 -6.06
CA CYS A 208 4.21 -4.94 -4.76
C CYS A 208 4.05 -6.45 -4.61
N VAL A 209 4.45 -6.97 -3.46
CA VAL A 209 4.20 -8.35 -3.01
C VAL A 209 3.31 -8.28 -1.77
N PRO A 210 2.13 -8.91 -1.78
CA PRO A 210 1.34 -9.03 -0.55
C PRO A 210 2.06 -9.90 0.48
N SER A 211 2.13 -9.43 1.72
CA SER A 211 2.91 -10.07 2.77
C SER A 211 2.24 -11.30 3.36
N THR A 212 0.91 -11.42 3.29
CA THR A 212 0.19 -12.63 3.66
C THR A 212 0.41 -13.70 2.60
N ARG A 213 1.36 -14.60 2.86
CA ARG A 213 1.74 -15.65 1.93
C ARG A 213 2.49 -16.77 2.62
N HIS A 214 2.49 -17.96 2.01
CA HIS A 214 3.23 -19.11 2.52
C HIS A 214 4.67 -19.19 2.01
N LYS A 215 4.95 -18.67 0.81
CA LYS A 215 6.29 -18.78 0.25
C LYS A 215 7.26 -17.81 0.93
N PRO A 216 8.47 -18.26 1.32
CA PRO A 216 9.45 -17.41 1.97
C PRO A 216 10.06 -16.40 0.99
N VAL A 217 10.09 -15.12 1.34
CA VAL A 217 10.64 -14.06 0.45
C VAL A 217 12.15 -14.21 0.20
N HIS A 218 12.90 -14.83 1.10
CA HIS A 218 14.36 -14.98 0.96
C HIS A 218 14.78 -16.16 0.05
N HIS A 219 13.85 -16.93 -0.52
CA HIS A 219 14.18 -18.13 -1.31
C HIS A 219 15.05 -17.80 -2.53
N ASN A 220 15.97 -18.70 -2.89
CA ASN A 220 16.93 -18.51 -3.98
C ASN A 220 16.27 -18.27 -5.36
N ASP A 221 15.05 -18.76 -5.57
CA ASP A 221 14.32 -18.56 -6.82
C ASP A 221 14.02 -17.07 -7.09
N TYR A 222 14.01 -16.21 -6.06
CA TYR A 222 13.72 -14.78 -6.20
C TYR A 222 14.97 -13.94 -6.46
N MET A 223 16.18 -14.52 -6.41
CA MET A 223 17.41 -13.72 -6.58
C MET A 223 17.48 -13.05 -7.96
N ARG A 224 16.94 -13.71 -8.99
CA ARG A 224 16.82 -13.12 -10.34
C ARG A 224 15.82 -11.96 -10.35
N VAL A 225 14.69 -12.11 -9.68
CA VAL A 225 13.68 -11.05 -9.50
C VAL A 225 14.29 -9.82 -8.82
N TYR A 226 15.03 -10.02 -7.72
CA TYR A 226 15.71 -8.94 -7.00
C TYR A 226 16.79 -8.26 -7.83
N ALA A 227 17.60 -9.02 -8.56
CA ALA A 227 18.58 -8.47 -9.50
C ALA A 227 17.91 -7.61 -10.57
N MET A 228 16.80 -8.08 -11.15
CA MET A 228 16.08 -7.35 -12.20
C MET A 228 15.54 -6.02 -11.70
N LEU A 229 15.01 -5.98 -10.48
CA LEU A 229 14.51 -4.76 -9.84
C LEU A 229 15.64 -3.79 -9.52
N GLU A 230 16.75 -4.29 -8.97
CA GLU A 230 17.93 -3.48 -8.68
C GLU A 230 18.54 -2.85 -9.95
N GLU A 231 18.76 -3.66 -11.00
CA GLU A 231 19.28 -3.22 -12.30
C GLU A 231 18.42 -2.11 -12.93
N ARG A 232 17.11 -2.14 -12.68
CA ARG A 232 16.13 -1.16 -13.19
C ARG A 232 15.90 -0.01 -12.22
N ASN A 233 16.55 0.00 -11.04
CA ASN A 233 16.33 0.98 -9.98
C ASN A 233 14.86 1.07 -9.53
N LEU A 234 14.14 -0.06 -9.54
CA LEU A 234 12.74 -0.15 -9.14
C LEU A 234 12.62 -0.74 -7.72
N PRO A 235 11.81 -0.14 -6.84
CA PRO A 235 11.58 -0.67 -5.51
C PRO A 235 10.66 -1.88 -5.52
N ILE A 236 10.79 -2.71 -4.48
CA ILE A 236 9.85 -3.76 -4.11
C ILE A 236 9.15 -3.39 -2.80
N ALA A 237 7.82 -3.43 -2.77
CA ALA A 237 7.03 -3.23 -1.58
C ALA A 237 6.48 -4.56 -1.04
N PHE A 238 6.40 -4.64 0.29
CA PHE A 238 5.76 -5.72 1.04
C PHE A 238 4.55 -5.13 1.77
N HIS A 239 3.37 -5.36 1.20
CA HIS A 239 2.13 -4.80 1.72
C HIS A 239 1.51 -5.68 2.77
N ALA A 240 1.27 -5.11 3.94
CA ALA A 240 0.63 -5.82 5.02
C ALA A 240 -0.79 -6.26 4.66
N ALA A 241 -1.21 -7.30 5.35
CA ALA A 241 -2.56 -7.78 5.43
C ALA A 241 -2.59 -8.72 6.66
N TYR A 242 -3.78 -9.19 7.03
CA TYR A 242 -3.93 -10.19 8.08
C TYR A 242 -4.50 -11.50 7.52
N HIS A 243 -4.30 -12.59 8.25
CA HIS A 243 -4.87 -13.89 7.89
C HIS A 243 -5.31 -14.63 9.14
N TRP A 244 -6.63 -14.85 9.28
CA TRP A 244 -7.20 -15.51 10.46
C TRP A 244 -6.72 -16.94 10.67
N GLN A 245 -6.31 -17.63 9.60
CA GLN A 245 -5.87 -19.02 9.66
C GLN A 245 -4.34 -19.14 9.75
N ASP A 246 -3.61 -18.04 10.00
CA ASP A 246 -2.19 -18.14 10.31
C ASP A 246 -2.00 -18.91 11.63
N GLN A 247 -1.21 -19.98 11.56
CA GLN A 247 -0.98 -20.88 12.68
C GLN A 247 -0.39 -20.16 13.90
N SER A 248 0.48 -19.17 13.66
CA SER A 248 1.17 -18.42 14.70
C SER A 248 0.25 -17.43 15.44
N LEU A 249 -0.88 -17.07 14.83
CA LEU A 249 -1.91 -16.18 15.38
C LEU A 249 -3.17 -16.93 15.84
N SER A 250 -3.15 -18.27 15.81
CA SER A 250 -4.32 -19.12 16.06
C SER A 250 -4.96 -18.99 17.46
N THR A 251 -4.23 -18.44 18.43
CA THR A 251 -4.73 -18.22 19.80
C THR A 251 -5.45 -16.87 19.97
N ILE A 252 -5.39 -15.99 18.96
CA ILE A 252 -6.09 -14.71 18.96
C ILE A 252 -7.58 -14.94 18.70
N ASN A 253 -8.43 -14.42 19.58
CA ASN A 253 -9.89 -14.62 19.52
C ASN A 253 -10.69 -13.33 19.31
N ARG A 254 -10.03 -12.18 19.10
CA ARG A 254 -10.65 -10.87 18.87
C ARG A 254 -10.02 -10.19 17.68
N PHE A 255 -10.84 -9.52 16.87
CA PHE A 255 -10.35 -8.77 15.72
C PHE A 255 -9.39 -7.65 16.11
N LEU A 256 -9.60 -6.96 17.24
CA LEU A 256 -8.64 -5.96 17.72
C LEU A 256 -7.21 -6.52 17.83
N GLY A 257 -7.06 -7.74 18.35
CA GLY A 257 -5.75 -8.42 18.43
C GLY A 257 -5.27 -8.90 17.06
N MET A 258 -6.17 -9.40 16.21
CA MET A 258 -5.82 -9.87 14.87
C MET A 258 -5.37 -8.72 13.97
N HIS A 259 -6.00 -7.55 14.08
CA HIS A 259 -5.62 -6.34 13.37
C HIS A 259 -4.26 -5.84 13.85
N ALA A 260 -4.10 -5.66 15.17
CA ALA A 260 -2.88 -5.12 15.75
C ALA A 260 -1.65 -6.00 15.54
N LEU A 261 -1.80 -7.32 15.54
CA LEU A 261 -0.67 -8.25 15.36
C LEU A 261 -0.55 -8.78 13.93
N GLY A 262 -1.66 -9.07 13.25
CA GLY A 262 -1.67 -9.72 11.94
C GLY A 262 -1.02 -8.88 10.85
N PHE A 263 -1.36 -7.59 10.77
CA PHE A 263 -0.74 -6.65 9.81
C PHE A 263 0.76 -6.47 10.04
N VAL A 264 1.22 -6.63 11.28
CA VAL A 264 2.65 -6.52 11.63
C VAL A 264 3.39 -7.84 11.35
N TRP A 265 2.75 -8.96 11.66
CA TRP A 265 3.43 -10.23 11.87
C TRP A 265 4.15 -10.75 10.62
N CYS A 266 3.47 -10.78 9.48
CA CYS A 266 4.08 -11.25 8.23
C CYS A 266 5.27 -10.38 7.83
N ASN A 267 5.16 -9.05 7.95
CA ASN A 267 6.27 -8.13 7.64
C ASN A 267 7.43 -8.29 8.62
N MET A 268 7.19 -8.51 9.90
CA MET A 268 8.23 -8.81 10.88
C MET A 268 9.01 -10.09 10.54
N VAL A 269 8.30 -11.16 10.14
CA VAL A 269 8.91 -12.43 9.73
C VAL A 269 9.68 -12.27 8.41
N HIS A 270 9.08 -11.61 7.41
CA HIS A 270 9.71 -11.40 6.11
C HIS A 270 10.95 -10.52 6.22
N MET A 271 10.90 -9.44 7.00
CA MET A 271 12.03 -8.56 7.23
C MET A 271 13.17 -9.26 7.97
N THR A 272 12.84 -10.04 9.02
CA THR A 272 13.85 -10.86 9.71
C THR A 272 14.61 -11.74 8.72
N ASN A 273 13.87 -12.43 7.86
CA ASN A 273 14.48 -13.28 6.84
C ASN A 273 15.22 -12.47 5.76
N TRP A 274 14.68 -11.32 5.36
CA TRP A 274 15.27 -10.44 4.36
C TRP A 274 16.66 -9.96 4.80
N ILE A 275 16.77 -9.48 6.04
CA ILE A 275 18.01 -9.01 6.61
C ILE A 275 18.96 -10.18 6.89
N LEU A 276 18.55 -11.19 7.66
CA LEU A 276 19.48 -12.25 8.09
C LEU A 276 20.03 -13.11 6.94
N ASN A 277 19.32 -13.20 5.81
CA ASN A 277 19.82 -13.88 4.61
C ASN A 277 20.72 -13.00 3.73
N GLY A 278 21.05 -11.78 4.16
CA GLY A 278 21.96 -10.89 3.45
C GLY A 278 21.40 -10.32 2.15
N ILE A 279 20.07 -10.22 2.00
CA ILE A 279 19.48 -9.68 0.76
C ILE A 279 19.96 -8.24 0.48
N PRO A 280 19.99 -7.31 1.45
CA PRO A 280 20.56 -5.98 1.23
C PRO A 280 22.08 -5.99 0.98
N GLU A 281 22.82 -6.99 1.47
CA GLU A 281 24.24 -7.13 1.17
C GLU A 281 24.46 -7.57 -0.28
N ARG A 282 23.62 -8.48 -0.76
CA ARG A 282 23.67 -9.01 -2.13
C ARG A 282 23.17 -8.00 -3.16
N PHE A 283 22.15 -7.22 -2.80
CA PHE A 283 21.52 -6.20 -3.65
C PHE A 283 21.50 -4.84 -2.93
N PRO A 284 22.68 -4.20 -2.75
CA PRO A 284 22.81 -2.99 -1.94
C PRO A 284 22.09 -1.76 -2.48
N LYS A 285 21.63 -1.78 -3.74
CA LYS A 285 20.85 -0.71 -4.35
C LYS A 285 19.36 -1.04 -4.46
N LEU A 286 18.96 -2.27 -4.15
CA LEU A 286 17.55 -2.64 -4.11
C LEU A 286 16.88 -1.94 -2.94
N LYS A 287 15.79 -1.24 -3.25
CA LYS A 287 14.98 -0.53 -2.26
C LYS A 287 13.80 -1.41 -1.86
N SER A 288 13.72 -1.77 -0.58
CA SER A 288 12.54 -2.46 -0.03
C SER A 288 11.64 -1.47 0.72
N ILE A 289 10.34 -1.53 0.50
CA ILE A 289 9.33 -0.71 1.18
C ILE A 289 8.43 -1.62 2.01
N TRP A 290 8.21 -1.28 3.27
CA TRP A 290 7.38 -2.05 4.21
C TRP A 290 6.13 -1.23 4.52
N VAL A 291 5.00 -1.69 3.98
CA VAL A 291 3.76 -0.91 3.85
C VAL A 291 2.71 -1.42 4.84
N GLU A 292 2.02 -0.49 5.51
CA GLU A 292 0.79 -0.70 6.30
C GLU A 292 0.95 -1.63 7.54
N SER A 293 2.14 -1.72 8.13
CA SER A 293 2.40 -2.51 9.36
C SER A 293 2.53 -1.66 10.62
N GLY A 294 2.24 -0.36 10.55
CA GLY A 294 2.63 0.61 11.57
C GLY A 294 4.14 0.67 11.77
N LEU A 295 4.58 1.38 12.82
CA LEU A 295 5.99 1.71 13.01
C LEU A 295 6.58 1.13 14.30
N ALA A 296 5.76 0.89 15.33
CA ALA A 296 6.23 0.53 16.66
C ALA A 296 6.99 -0.81 16.74
N TRP A 297 6.78 -1.70 15.77
CA TRP A 297 7.46 -2.98 15.69
C TRP A 297 8.92 -2.88 15.21
N ILE A 298 9.25 -1.81 14.47
CA ILE A 298 10.55 -1.66 13.82
C ILE A 298 11.65 -1.47 14.89
N PRO A 299 11.53 -0.56 15.88
CA PRO A 299 12.49 -0.44 16.97
C PRO A 299 12.71 -1.73 17.77
N PHE A 300 11.64 -2.50 17.98
CA PHE A 300 11.71 -3.80 18.63
C PHE A 300 12.57 -4.76 17.81
N LEU A 301 12.28 -4.87 16.51
CA LEU A 301 13.01 -5.80 15.64
C LEU A 301 14.48 -5.39 15.48
N MET A 302 14.77 -4.09 15.30
CA MET A 302 16.14 -3.57 15.19
C MET A 302 16.98 -3.96 16.42
N GLN A 303 16.50 -3.63 17.62
CA GLN A 303 17.22 -3.97 18.85
C GLN A 303 17.34 -5.48 19.02
N ARG A 304 16.25 -6.23 18.76
CA ARG A 304 16.24 -7.67 18.97
C ARG A 304 17.20 -8.39 18.03
N LEU A 305 17.26 -7.99 16.76
CA LEU A 305 18.16 -8.61 15.79
C LEU A 305 19.61 -8.24 16.04
N ASP A 306 19.92 -7.00 16.41
CA ASP A 306 21.29 -6.59 16.76
C ASP A 306 21.84 -7.40 17.93
N ASP A 307 21.06 -7.50 19.02
CA ASP A 307 21.44 -8.28 20.21
C ASP A 307 21.69 -9.75 19.86
N GLN A 308 20.81 -10.35 19.06
CA GLN A 308 20.97 -11.76 18.66
C GLN A 308 22.14 -11.96 17.68
N TYR A 309 22.35 -11.03 16.75
CA TYR A 309 23.43 -11.08 15.77
C TYR A 309 24.79 -11.02 16.45
N LEU A 310 24.97 -10.14 17.45
CA LEU A 310 26.21 -10.05 18.22
C LEU A 310 26.57 -11.34 18.97
N MET A 311 25.57 -12.14 19.35
CA MET A 311 25.78 -13.45 20.00
C MET A 311 26.02 -14.60 19.01
N ARG A 312 25.44 -14.51 17.80
CA ARG A 312 25.42 -15.60 16.80
C ARG A 312 25.74 -15.12 15.38
N PRO A 313 26.85 -14.40 15.14
CA PRO A 313 27.13 -13.85 13.81
C PRO A 313 27.34 -14.93 12.75
N SER A 314 27.73 -16.15 13.14
CA SER A 314 27.89 -17.30 12.24
C SER A 314 26.60 -17.75 11.56
N GLU A 315 25.43 -17.36 12.08
CA GLU A 315 24.12 -17.69 11.49
C GLU A 315 23.70 -16.70 10.40
N ALA A 316 24.35 -15.54 10.34
CA ALA A 316 24.14 -14.53 9.29
C ALA A 316 25.50 -14.10 8.70
N PRO A 317 26.28 -15.04 8.14
CA PRO A 317 27.69 -14.82 7.79
C PRO A 317 27.90 -13.83 6.64
N GLN A 318 26.84 -13.47 5.92
CA GLN A 318 26.87 -12.50 4.84
C GLN A 318 26.86 -11.05 5.36
N LEU A 319 26.33 -10.81 6.56
CA LEU A 319 26.19 -9.45 7.10
C LEU A 319 27.55 -8.87 7.49
N LYS A 320 27.76 -7.62 7.06
CA LYS A 320 28.96 -6.81 7.35
C LYS A 320 28.68 -5.68 8.34
N LYS A 321 27.40 -5.44 8.64
CA LYS A 321 26.89 -4.41 9.55
C LYS A 321 25.88 -5.04 10.52
N LEU A 322 25.49 -4.30 11.54
CA LEU A 322 24.36 -4.70 12.39
C LEU A 322 23.07 -4.76 11.54
N PRO A 323 22.15 -5.72 11.82
CA PRO A 323 20.84 -5.77 11.19
C PRO A 323 20.10 -4.43 11.12
N SER A 324 20.15 -3.66 12.22
CA SER A 324 19.52 -2.34 12.32
C SER A 324 20.08 -1.31 11.34
N GLU A 325 21.36 -1.40 10.96
CA GLU A 325 21.98 -0.48 10.00
C GLU A 325 21.39 -0.69 8.59
N TYR A 326 21.20 -1.95 8.17
CA TYR A 326 20.52 -2.25 6.90
C TYR A 326 19.06 -1.75 6.90
N MET A 327 18.37 -1.91 8.03
CA MET A 327 17.00 -1.41 8.22
C MET A 327 16.90 0.12 8.16
N ARG A 328 17.98 0.85 8.47
CA ARG A 328 18.04 2.33 8.41
C ARG A 328 18.51 2.89 7.06
N GLU A 329 19.14 2.07 6.22
CA GLU A 329 19.78 2.51 4.98
C GLU A 329 19.09 1.99 3.72
N ASN A 330 18.58 0.75 3.74
CA ASN A 330 18.06 0.04 2.56
C ASN A 330 16.54 -0.19 2.61
N CYS A 331 15.88 0.20 3.70
CA CYS A 331 14.47 -0.06 3.94
C CYS A 331 13.70 1.23 4.15
N TRP A 332 12.60 1.37 3.43
CA TRP A 332 11.61 2.44 3.58
C TRP A 332 10.36 1.93 4.27
N TYR A 333 9.67 2.82 4.96
CA TYR A 333 8.49 2.52 5.75
C TYR A 333 7.38 3.51 5.42
N THR A 334 6.13 3.09 5.51
CA THR A 334 4.97 3.98 5.37
C THR A 334 4.52 4.48 6.74
N THR A 335 3.95 5.69 6.78
CA THR A 335 3.47 6.29 8.04
C THR A 335 2.29 5.54 8.62
N GLN A 336 1.30 5.21 7.78
CA GLN A 336 0.04 4.62 8.24
C GLN A 336 0.19 3.11 8.48
N PRO A 337 -0.46 2.57 9.54
CA PRO A 337 -1.08 3.31 10.64
C PRO A 337 -0.03 3.84 11.64
N MET A 338 -0.01 5.15 11.91
CA MET A 338 1.00 5.73 12.80
C MET A 338 0.56 5.67 14.27
N GLU A 339 1.33 4.99 15.14
CA GLU A 339 0.98 4.90 16.56
C GLU A 339 1.30 6.20 17.34
N THR A 340 0.30 7.07 17.49
CA THR A 340 0.44 8.40 18.11
C THR A 340 0.06 8.47 19.59
N VAL A 341 -0.41 7.38 20.21
CA VAL A 341 -0.87 7.40 21.61
C VAL A 341 0.24 7.79 22.59
N ASN A 342 1.50 7.44 22.29
CA ASN A 342 2.66 7.83 23.08
C ASN A 342 3.71 8.54 22.21
N MET A 343 3.69 9.88 22.26
CA MET A 343 4.60 10.74 21.48
C MET A 343 6.09 10.47 21.72
N LYS A 344 6.49 10.04 22.93
CA LYS A 344 7.91 9.70 23.20
C LYS A 344 8.32 8.42 22.49
N ALA A 345 7.44 7.43 22.47
CA ALA A 345 7.66 6.18 21.75
C ALA A 345 7.70 6.43 20.24
N LEU A 346 6.80 7.27 19.71
CA LEU A 346 6.80 7.68 18.31
C LEU A 346 8.09 8.41 17.94
N GLN A 347 8.50 9.40 18.74
CA GLN A 347 9.75 10.13 18.50
C GLN A 347 10.96 9.19 18.44
N LEU A 348 11.10 8.29 19.42
CA LEU A 348 12.17 7.28 19.42
C LEU A 348 12.09 6.40 18.16
N THR A 349 10.89 6.00 17.77
CA THR A 349 10.67 5.18 16.57
C THR A 349 11.17 5.91 15.32
N LEU A 350 10.80 7.18 15.14
CA LEU A 350 11.24 7.98 13.99
C LEU A 350 12.76 8.22 13.97
N GLU A 351 13.37 8.43 15.14
CA GLU A 351 14.83 8.53 15.28
C GLU A 351 15.53 7.20 14.94
N MET A 352 14.97 6.08 15.37
CA MET A 352 15.51 4.73 15.13
C MET A 352 15.42 4.30 13.67
N ILE A 353 14.35 4.61 12.95
CA ILE A 353 14.22 4.24 11.53
C ILE A 353 14.85 5.25 10.58
N ASN A 354 15.44 6.35 11.09
CA ASN A 354 15.95 7.46 10.29
C ASN A 354 14.86 8.10 9.40
N ALA A 355 13.72 8.42 10.02
CA ALA A 355 12.49 8.82 9.34
C ALA A 355 12.64 9.99 8.37
N GLU A 356 13.55 10.94 8.64
CA GLU A 356 13.79 12.08 7.74
C GLU A 356 14.19 11.64 6.32
N SER A 357 14.69 10.42 6.13
CA SER A 357 15.09 9.88 4.82
C SER A 357 14.39 8.58 4.42
N GLN A 358 13.91 7.78 5.39
CA GLN A 358 13.33 6.45 5.14
C GLN A 358 11.82 6.38 5.30
N LEU A 359 11.18 7.39 5.90
CA LEU A 359 9.73 7.39 6.10
C LEU A 359 9.04 8.08 4.93
N LEU A 360 7.96 7.45 4.46
CA LEU A 360 7.12 7.88 3.35
C LEU A 360 5.69 8.09 3.87
N PHE A 361 5.10 9.25 3.57
CA PHE A 361 3.71 9.50 3.92
C PHE A 361 2.75 8.56 3.16
N ALA A 362 1.84 7.96 3.91
CA ALA A 362 0.77 7.07 3.48
C ALA A 362 -0.51 7.51 4.18
N SER A 363 -1.61 7.59 3.43
CA SER A 363 -2.92 7.82 4.02
C SER A 363 -3.67 6.53 4.29
N ASP A 364 -3.52 5.49 3.46
CA ASP A 364 -4.36 4.29 3.44
C ASP A 364 -5.85 4.62 3.18
N TRP A 365 -6.12 5.72 2.47
CA TRP A 365 -7.49 6.03 2.06
C TRP A 365 -8.02 4.96 1.09
N PRO A 366 -9.23 4.39 1.24
CA PRO A 366 -10.32 4.80 2.14
C PRO A 366 -10.54 3.83 3.31
N HIS A 367 -9.50 3.27 3.91
CA HIS A 367 -9.64 2.42 5.09
C HIS A 367 -10.13 3.21 6.30
N PHE A 368 -10.69 2.54 7.30
CA PHE A 368 -11.31 3.21 8.44
C PHE A 368 -10.33 3.94 9.35
N ASP A 369 -9.09 3.50 9.33
CA ASP A 369 -7.94 3.94 10.12
C ASP A 369 -6.92 4.69 9.26
N PHE A 370 -7.39 5.31 8.18
CA PHE A 370 -6.58 6.17 7.33
C PHE A 370 -5.99 7.36 8.10
N ASP A 371 -4.77 7.76 7.76
CA ASP A 371 -4.06 8.90 8.34
C ASP A 371 -4.12 10.13 7.40
N LEU A 372 -4.10 11.32 8.00
CA LEU A 372 -4.08 12.59 7.26
C LEU A 372 -2.66 13.16 7.20
N PRO A 373 -2.30 13.96 6.17
CA PRO A 373 -0.97 14.60 6.12
C PRO A 373 -0.67 15.50 7.34
N GLN A 374 -1.70 15.98 8.03
CA GLN A 374 -1.55 16.75 9.26
C GLN A 374 -0.93 15.94 10.42
N GLU A 375 -1.06 14.60 10.41
CA GLU A 375 -0.47 13.73 11.43
C GLU A 375 1.06 13.84 11.44
N ILE A 376 1.69 14.15 10.30
CA ILE A 376 3.12 14.48 10.21
C ILE A 376 3.37 15.97 10.42
N TYR A 377 2.57 16.83 9.80
CA TYR A 377 2.77 18.29 9.87
C TYR A 377 2.71 18.83 11.31
N ASP A 378 1.83 18.27 12.16
CA ASP A 378 1.62 18.73 13.52
C ASP A 378 2.62 18.12 14.54
N LEU A 379 3.51 17.21 14.13
CA LEU A 379 4.50 16.62 15.04
C LEU A 379 5.47 17.70 15.56
N PRO A 380 5.57 17.91 16.88
CA PRO A 380 6.31 19.03 17.45
C PRO A 380 7.83 18.83 17.45
N PHE A 381 8.30 17.58 17.36
CA PHE A 381 9.72 17.22 17.39
C PHE A 381 10.36 17.13 16.00
N LEU A 382 9.58 17.26 14.91
CA LEU A 382 10.11 17.31 13.56
C LEU A 382 10.35 18.75 13.10
N SER A 383 11.50 18.98 12.46
CA SER A 383 11.75 20.23 11.74
C SER A 383 10.82 20.37 10.53
N GLU A 384 10.65 21.59 10.01
CA GLU A 384 9.87 21.80 8.77
C GLU A 384 10.44 20.97 7.60
N GLN A 385 11.78 20.92 7.47
CA GLN A 385 12.43 20.14 6.42
C GLN A 385 12.16 18.64 6.58
N ALA A 386 12.22 18.10 7.79
CA ALA A 386 11.88 16.71 8.05
C ALA A 386 10.43 16.39 7.66
N LYS A 387 9.49 17.29 7.98
CA LYS A 387 8.09 17.18 7.56
C LYS A 387 7.96 17.17 6.04
N ARG A 388 8.65 18.06 5.33
CA ARG A 388 8.66 18.11 3.85
C ARG A 388 9.24 16.83 3.25
N ASN A 389 10.28 16.29 3.87
CA ASN A 389 10.88 15.04 3.44
C ASN A 389 9.88 13.89 3.52
N ILE A 390 9.28 13.69 4.70
CA ILE A 390 8.34 12.60 4.96
C ILE A 390 7.08 12.74 4.10
N LEU A 391 6.52 13.95 4.01
CA LEU A 391 5.29 14.21 3.27
C LEU A 391 5.43 14.01 1.76
N GLY A 392 6.60 14.26 1.16
CA GLY A 392 6.72 14.10 -0.29
C GLY A 392 8.13 13.99 -0.86
N LEU A 393 9.15 14.67 -0.31
CA LEU A 393 10.46 14.69 -0.98
C LEU A 393 11.18 13.32 -0.94
N ASN A 394 10.94 12.51 0.10
CA ASN A 394 11.46 11.14 0.16
C ASN A 394 10.86 10.28 -0.95
N ALA A 395 9.53 10.34 -1.14
CA ALA A 395 8.84 9.63 -2.22
C ALA A 395 9.30 10.14 -3.60
N ALA A 396 9.42 11.45 -3.78
CA ALA A 396 9.91 12.03 -5.03
C ALA A 396 11.32 11.56 -5.38
N LYS A 397 12.22 11.47 -4.39
CA LYS A 397 13.57 10.92 -4.58
C LYS A 397 13.55 9.41 -4.85
N LEU A 398 12.73 8.65 -4.11
CA LEU A 398 12.68 7.19 -4.19
C LEU A 398 12.19 6.72 -5.57
N PHE A 399 11.12 7.37 -6.06
CA PHE A 399 10.38 7.01 -7.26
C PHE A 399 10.67 7.91 -8.48
N ASN A 400 11.57 8.89 -8.34
CA ASN A 400 11.92 9.85 -9.39
C ASN A 400 10.70 10.65 -9.90
N LEU A 401 9.92 11.22 -8.98
CA LEU A 401 8.77 12.08 -9.28
C LEU A 401 9.21 13.55 -9.37
N ASP A 402 8.47 14.37 -10.12
CA ASP A 402 8.66 15.82 -10.13
C ASP A 402 8.35 16.38 -8.73
N PRO A 403 9.33 17.03 -8.05
CA PRO A 403 9.16 17.52 -6.70
C PRO A 403 8.36 18.84 -6.61
N THR A 404 7.92 19.39 -7.74
CA THR A 404 7.12 20.62 -7.78
C THR A 404 5.68 20.30 -7.33
N PRO A 405 5.09 21.05 -6.38
CA PRO A 405 3.67 20.92 -6.05
C PRO A 405 2.79 21.12 -7.30
N ARG A 406 1.82 20.24 -7.50
CA ARG A 406 0.93 20.18 -8.68
C ARG A 406 -0.54 20.37 -8.34
N LYS A 407 -0.92 20.23 -7.08
CA LYS A 407 -2.31 20.31 -6.64
C LYS A 407 -2.81 21.75 -6.56
N THR A 408 -4.12 21.88 -6.71
CA THR A 408 -4.89 23.08 -6.35
C THR A 408 -5.92 22.68 -5.31
N LEU A 409 -5.85 23.30 -4.13
CA LEU A 409 -6.71 22.94 -3.00
C LEU A 409 -8.12 23.47 -3.13
#